data_AF-A0A2P5KRZ9-F1
#
_entry.id   AF-A0A2P5KRZ9-F1
#
_cell.length_a   1.000
_cell.length_b   1.000
_cell.length_c   1.000
_cell.angle_alpha   90.00
_cell.angle_beta   90.00
_cell.angle_gamma   90.00
#
_symmetry.space_group_name_H-M   'P 1'
#
loop_
_entity.id
_entity.type
_entity.pdbx_description
1 polymer ?
#
loop_
_entity_poly.entity_id
_entity_poly.type
_entity_poly.pdbx_seq_one_letter_code
_entity_poly.pdbx_strand_id
1 'polypeptide(L)'
;MRRRAWTIGTTALALGGLMWASHQSGVLSTLTGTRLSAVRSWGYQLQNLDKTFDALAASDTDLLVVDFSMSQAAGRPMKPLDPAEVERLKTRPDGGRRIVLAYFSIGEAEEYRFYWNKPLEDAAAVLAHRRELPLAPQSSGPVLGGRVERHHDPR
;
A
#
# COMPACT_ATOMS: atom_id res chain seq x y z
N MET A 1 -73.45 -27.93 -48.03
CA MET A 1 -73.23 -26.90 -49.08
C MET A 1 -73.50 -25.52 -48.49
N ARG A 2 -72.51 -24.61 -48.62
CA ARG A 2 -72.57 -23.13 -48.65
C ARG A 2 -73.06 -22.36 -47.39
N ARG A 3 -72.12 -21.76 -46.62
CA ARG A 3 -71.76 -20.30 -46.53
C ARG A 3 -72.81 -19.49 -45.71
N ARG A 4 -72.48 -18.63 -44.73
CA ARG A 4 -71.61 -17.43 -44.77
C ARG A 4 -71.30 -16.94 -43.34
N ALA A 5 -70.13 -16.35 -43.15
CA ALA A 5 -69.71 -15.60 -41.97
C ALA A 5 -70.21 -14.14 -42.01
N TRP A 6 -70.41 -13.52 -40.84
CA TRP A 6 -70.23 -12.08 -40.59
C TRP A 6 -69.68 -11.85 -39.17
N THR A 7 -68.53 -11.19 -39.13
CA THR A 7 -67.99 -10.26 -38.12
C THR A 7 -68.90 -9.02 -38.01
N ILE A 8 -68.99 -8.15 -37.00
CA ILE A 8 -68.27 -7.77 -35.74
C ILE A 8 -69.35 -7.09 -34.86
N GLY A 9 -69.21 -7.15 -33.53
CA GLY A 9 -69.95 -6.29 -32.61
C GLY A 9 -69.15 -6.05 -31.34
N THR A 10 -68.36 -4.98 -31.35
CA THR A 10 -67.52 -4.51 -30.24
C THR A 10 -68.37 -4.00 -29.09
N THR A 11 -68.07 -4.39 -27.84
CA THR A 11 -68.38 -3.56 -26.68
C THR A 11 -67.29 -3.75 -25.63
N ALA A 12 -66.63 -2.65 -25.34
CA ALA A 12 -65.55 -2.53 -24.37
C ALA A 12 -66.10 -2.32 -22.95
N LEU A 13 -65.20 -2.46 -21.98
CA LEU A 13 -65.21 -1.97 -20.59
C LEU A 13 -65.88 -2.85 -19.52
N ALA A 14 -65.04 -3.56 -18.77
CA ALA A 14 -64.96 -3.49 -17.31
C ALA A 14 -63.60 -4.08 -16.89
N LEU A 15 -62.62 -3.26 -16.50
CA LEU A 15 -62.33 -2.93 -15.10
C LEU A 15 -62.12 -4.20 -14.25
N GLY A 16 -60.86 -4.47 -13.91
CA GLY A 16 -60.55 -5.53 -12.95
C GLY A 16 -59.07 -5.79 -12.91
N GLY A 17 -58.38 -5.15 -11.97
CA GLY A 17 -56.94 -5.18 -11.88
C GLY A 17 -56.37 -6.58 -11.71
N LEU A 18 -55.31 -6.85 -12.44
CA LEU A 18 -54.15 -7.57 -11.92
C LEU A 18 -52.97 -7.23 -12.82
N MET A 19 -52.62 -5.94 -12.87
CA MET A 19 -51.23 -5.58 -13.14
C MET A 19 -50.45 -6.16 -11.98
N TRP A 20 -49.91 -7.37 -12.18
CA TRP A 20 -48.81 -7.86 -11.38
C TRP A 20 -47.74 -6.80 -11.56
N ALA A 21 -47.63 -5.92 -10.56
CA ALA A 21 -46.49 -5.04 -10.45
C ALA A 21 -45.31 -6.00 -10.43
N SER A 22 -44.62 -6.10 -11.57
CA SER A 22 -43.23 -6.47 -11.60
C SER A 22 -42.52 -5.38 -10.82
N HIS A 23 -42.62 -5.47 -9.49
CA HIS A 23 -41.62 -4.92 -8.62
C HIS A 23 -40.35 -5.53 -9.15
N GLN A 24 -39.59 -4.71 -9.87
CA GLN A 24 -38.18 -4.93 -10.06
C GLN A 24 -37.67 -5.09 -8.64
N SER A 25 -37.51 -6.35 -8.21
CA SER A 25 -36.69 -6.70 -7.09
C SER A 25 -35.39 -5.98 -7.38
N GLY A 26 -35.15 -4.89 -6.64
CA GLY A 26 -33.91 -4.16 -6.73
C GLY A 26 -32.82 -5.22 -6.69
N VAL A 27 -32.03 -5.29 -7.76
CA VAL A 27 -30.80 -6.03 -7.78
C VAL A 27 -29.99 -5.43 -6.63
N LEU A 28 -30.10 -6.04 -5.46
CA LEU A 28 -29.05 -6.03 -4.48
C LEU A 28 -27.89 -6.66 -5.25
N SER A 29 -27.07 -5.82 -5.87
CA SER A 29 -25.75 -6.22 -6.33
C SER A 29 -25.05 -6.76 -5.09
N THR A 30 -25.15 -8.07 -4.89
CA THR A 30 -24.28 -8.80 -3.99
C THR A 30 -22.90 -8.40 -4.45
N LEU A 31 -22.20 -7.60 -3.64
CA LEU A 31 -20.77 -7.32 -3.81
C LEU A 31 -20.08 -8.67 -3.65
N THR A 32 -20.09 -9.45 -4.73
CA THR A 32 -19.54 -10.80 -4.79
C THR A 32 -18.06 -10.62 -5.04
N GLY A 33 -17.38 -9.99 -4.08
CA GLY A 33 -15.93 -9.97 -4.06
C GLY A 33 -15.43 -11.41 -4.01
N THR A 34 -14.38 -11.70 -4.78
CA THR A 34 -13.68 -12.99 -4.74
C THR A 34 -13.36 -13.33 -3.28
N ARG A 35 -13.93 -14.42 -2.76
CA ARG A 35 -13.64 -14.89 -1.40
C ARG A 35 -12.25 -15.51 -1.39
N LEU A 36 -11.47 -15.26 -0.32
CA LEU A 36 -10.13 -15.83 -0.17
C LEU A 36 -10.14 -17.37 -0.23
N SER A 37 -11.20 -18.01 0.27
CA SER A 37 -11.39 -19.46 0.22
C SER A 37 -11.56 -20.05 -1.20
N ALA A 38 -11.82 -19.21 -2.20
CA ALA A 38 -12.00 -19.62 -3.59
C ALA A 38 -10.73 -19.46 -4.46
N VAL A 39 -9.66 -18.90 -3.89
CA VAL A 39 -8.36 -18.73 -4.58
C VAL A 39 -7.73 -20.10 -4.83
N ARG A 40 -7.43 -20.42 -6.10
CA ARG A 40 -6.78 -21.69 -6.49
C ARG A 40 -5.35 -21.48 -6.94
N SER A 41 -5.01 -20.28 -7.43
CA SER A 41 -3.67 -19.91 -7.86
C SER A 41 -3.28 -18.55 -7.27
N TRP A 42 -2.00 -18.41 -6.90
CA TRP A 42 -1.45 -17.16 -6.39
C TRP A 42 -0.06 -16.88 -6.96
N GLY A 43 0.27 -15.60 -7.08
CA GLY A 43 1.57 -15.11 -7.54
C GLY A 43 2.16 -14.12 -6.57
N TYR A 44 3.49 -14.05 -6.53
CA TYR A 44 4.26 -13.22 -5.61
C TYR A 44 5.35 -12.48 -6.38
N GLN A 45 5.21 -11.17 -6.52
CA GLN A 45 6.16 -10.33 -7.26
C GLN A 45 6.49 -9.06 -6.48
N LEU A 46 7.65 -9.03 -5.83
CA LEU A 46 8.09 -7.83 -5.10
C LEU A 46 9.02 -6.93 -5.91
N GLN A 47 9.82 -7.50 -6.81
CA GLN A 47 10.90 -6.77 -7.49
C GLN A 47 10.60 -6.52 -8.96
N ASN A 48 11.21 -5.50 -9.55
CA ASN A 48 11.08 -5.21 -10.99
C ASN A 48 9.63 -5.18 -11.47
N LEU A 49 8.73 -4.60 -10.66
CA LEU A 49 7.31 -4.55 -10.99
C LEU A 49 7.09 -3.69 -12.25
N ASP A 50 7.87 -2.62 -12.42
CA ASP A 50 7.98 -1.85 -13.66
C ASP A 50 8.18 -2.70 -14.93
N LYS A 51 8.96 -3.79 -14.85
CA LYS A 51 9.25 -4.68 -15.98
C LYS A 51 8.25 -5.80 -16.14
N THR A 52 7.59 -6.20 -15.06
CA THR A 52 6.72 -7.39 -15.00
C THR A 52 5.24 -7.04 -14.97
N PHE A 53 4.89 -5.75 -14.86
CA PHE A 53 3.53 -5.28 -14.66
C PHE A 53 2.55 -5.80 -15.70
N ASP A 54 2.84 -5.66 -16.99
CA ASP A 54 1.91 -6.07 -18.04
C ASP A 54 1.74 -7.60 -18.08
N ALA A 55 2.79 -8.36 -17.80
CA ALA A 55 2.71 -9.82 -17.70
C ALA A 55 1.85 -10.26 -16.51
N LEU A 56 1.94 -9.57 -15.37
CA LEU A 56 1.09 -9.81 -14.20
C LEU A 56 -0.36 -9.41 -14.45
N ALA A 57 -0.60 -8.27 -15.10
CA ALA A 57 -1.94 -7.85 -15.49
C ALA A 57 -2.58 -8.87 -16.45
N ALA A 58 -1.79 -9.44 -17.34
CA ALA A 58 -2.23 -10.46 -18.30
C ALA A 58 -2.26 -11.89 -17.75
N SER A 59 -1.78 -12.15 -16.53
CA SER A 59 -1.84 -13.51 -15.96
C SER A 59 -3.29 -13.91 -15.64
N ASP A 60 -3.58 -15.19 -15.43
CA ASP A 60 -4.91 -15.68 -15.03
C ASP A 60 -5.03 -15.95 -13.51
N THR A 61 -4.01 -15.55 -12.75
CA THR A 61 -3.88 -15.87 -11.32
C THR A 61 -5.03 -15.30 -10.49
N ASP A 62 -5.56 -16.07 -9.53
CA ASP A 62 -6.70 -15.64 -8.69
C ASP A 62 -6.30 -14.57 -7.64
N LEU A 63 -5.04 -14.62 -7.17
CA LEU A 63 -4.48 -13.69 -6.20
C LEU A 63 -3.05 -13.26 -6.59
N LEU A 64 -2.75 -11.98 -6.41
CA LEU A 64 -1.38 -11.45 -6.52
C LEU A 64 -0.97 -10.74 -5.23
N VAL A 65 0.22 -11.06 -4.74
CA VAL A 65 0.94 -10.26 -3.75
C VAL A 65 2.02 -9.49 -4.50
N VAL A 66 1.95 -8.16 -4.42
CA VAL A 66 2.88 -7.27 -5.10
C VAL A 66 3.46 -6.25 -4.14
N ASP A 67 4.59 -5.67 -4.48
CA ASP A 67 5.00 -4.43 -3.81
C ASP A 67 4.04 -3.28 -4.14
N PHE A 68 3.95 -2.30 -3.25
CA PHE A 68 3.14 -1.10 -3.49
C PHE A 68 3.80 -0.12 -4.47
N SER A 69 5.08 -0.30 -4.81
CA SER A 69 5.86 0.55 -5.70
C SER A 69 6.35 -0.19 -6.95
N MET A 70 6.28 0.48 -8.09
CA MET A 70 6.82 0.03 -9.38
C MET A 70 8.35 -0.06 -9.40
N SER A 71 9.01 0.77 -8.60
CA SER A 71 10.47 0.81 -8.51
C SER A 71 10.92 0.64 -7.07
N GLN A 72 11.91 -0.24 -6.89
CA GLN A 72 12.60 -0.47 -5.63
C GLN A 72 14.10 -0.31 -5.91
N ALA A 73 14.66 0.83 -5.54
CA ALA A 73 16.11 1.04 -5.60
C ALA A 73 16.51 2.12 -4.60
N ALA A 74 17.51 1.83 -3.76
CA ALA A 74 18.09 2.80 -2.86
C ALA A 74 18.56 4.03 -3.66
N GLY A 75 18.21 5.23 -3.18
CA GLY A 75 18.59 6.49 -3.83
C GLY A 75 17.79 6.86 -5.08
N ARG A 76 16.77 6.07 -5.49
CA ARG A 76 15.79 6.50 -6.50
C ARG A 76 14.46 6.86 -5.84
N PRO A 77 13.73 7.84 -6.39
CA PRO A 77 12.38 8.12 -5.92
C PRO A 77 11.51 6.88 -6.14
N MET A 78 10.82 6.45 -5.09
CA MET A 78 9.80 5.42 -5.21
C MET A 78 8.66 5.91 -6.09
N LYS A 79 8.10 4.99 -6.88
CA LYS A 79 6.90 5.22 -7.69
C LYS A 79 5.80 4.28 -7.20
N PRO A 80 4.96 4.71 -6.23
CA PRO A 80 3.78 3.96 -5.84
C PRO A 80 2.89 3.65 -7.05
N LEU A 81 2.19 2.52 -7.02
CA LEU A 81 1.16 2.26 -8.02
C LEU A 81 0.05 3.30 -7.89
N ASP A 82 -0.40 3.82 -9.02
CA ASP A 82 -1.58 4.67 -9.04
C ASP A 82 -2.88 3.82 -8.98
N PRO A 83 -4.04 4.43 -8.67
CA PRO A 83 -5.30 3.69 -8.59
C PRO A 83 -5.68 2.93 -9.87
N ALA A 84 -5.35 3.46 -11.05
CA ALA A 84 -5.67 2.80 -12.32
C ALA A 84 -4.75 1.59 -12.57
N GLU A 85 -3.46 1.68 -12.22
CA GLU A 85 -2.52 0.57 -12.22
C GLU A 85 -3.01 -0.54 -11.27
N VAL A 86 -3.47 -0.17 -10.07
CA VAL A 86 -4.07 -1.12 -9.13
C VAL A 86 -5.33 -1.77 -9.73
N GLU A 87 -6.25 -1.01 -10.33
CA GLU A 87 -7.47 -1.58 -10.96
C GLU A 87 -7.17 -2.49 -12.16
N ARG A 88 -6.10 -2.23 -12.92
CA ARG A 88 -5.63 -3.13 -13.98
C ARG A 88 -5.21 -4.48 -13.41
N LEU A 89 -4.37 -4.51 -12.37
CA LEU A 89 -3.93 -5.77 -11.74
C LEU A 89 -5.09 -6.57 -11.15
N LYS A 90 -6.10 -5.84 -10.68
CA LYS A 90 -7.29 -6.32 -10.02
C LYS A 90 -8.28 -7.05 -10.96
N THR A 91 -8.11 -7.00 -12.27
CA THR A 91 -8.98 -7.65 -13.25
C THR A 91 -8.20 -8.71 -14.03
N ARG A 92 -8.70 -9.95 -14.07
CA ARG A 92 -8.10 -11.03 -14.86
C ARG A 92 -8.48 -10.87 -16.34
N PRO A 93 -7.75 -11.52 -17.28
CA PRO A 93 -8.09 -11.51 -18.70
C PRO A 93 -9.51 -11.99 -19.02
N ASP A 94 -10.07 -12.87 -18.19
CA ASP A 94 -11.45 -13.35 -18.32
C ASP A 94 -12.51 -12.37 -17.80
N GLY A 95 -12.11 -11.16 -17.38
CA GLY A 95 -12.98 -10.14 -16.78
C GLY A 95 -13.32 -10.42 -15.30
N GLY A 96 -12.89 -11.57 -14.76
CA GLY A 96 -13.12 -11.94 -13.38
C GLY A 96 -12.25 -11.14 -12.41
N ARG A 97 -12.75 -11.01 -11.19
CA ARG A 97 -12.12 -10.22 -10.14
C ARG A 97 -10.91 -10.96 -9.53
N ARG A 98 -9.74 -10.34 -9.56
CA ARG A 98 -8.52 -10.78 -8.85
C ARG A 98 -8.37 -10.12 -7.48
N ILE A 99 -7.88 -10.87 -6.49
CA ILE A 99 -7.42 -10.30 -5.21
C ILE A 99 -5.99 -9.78 -5.39
N VAL A 100 -5.73 -8.51 -5.02
CA VAL A 100 -4.39 -7.91 -5.05
C VAL A 100 -4.04 -7.44 -3.66
N LEU A 101 -2.92 -7.92 -3.12
CA LEU A 101 -2.41 -7.59 -1.79
C LEU A 101 -1.08 -6.85 -1.91
N ALA A 102 -0.93 -5.78 -1.13
CA ALA A 102 0.36 -5.11 -0.99
C ALA A 102 1.21 -5.83 0.06
N TYR A 103 2.45 -6.13 -0.29
CA TYR A 103 3.46 -6.56 0.67
C TYR A 103 3.78 -5.41 1.64
N PHE A 104 3.92 -5.76 2.92
CA PHE A 104 4.30 -4.82 3.97
C PHE A 104 5.13 -5.54 5.03
N SER A 105 6.42 -5.19 5.13
CA SER A 105 7.29 -5.69 6.20
C SER A 105 6.98 -4.97 7.51
N ILE A 106 6.71 -5.74 8.57
CA ILE A 106 6.46 -5.21 9.93
C ILE A 106 7.59 -5.54 10.91
N GLY A 107 8.50 -6.45 10.53
CA GLY A 107 9.60 -6.91 11.39
C GLY A 107 10.94 -6.24 11.10
N GLU A 108 11.08 -5.60 9.94
CA GLU A 108 12.32 -4.99 9.47
C GLU A 108 12.02 -3.66 8.77
N ALA A 109 12.94 -2.71 8.90
CA ALA A 109 12.91 -1.45 8.18
C ALA A 109 13.77 -1.56 6.91
N GLU A 110 13.27 -0.99 5.81
CA GLU A 110 13.89 -1.07 4.50
C GLU A 110 14.44 0.31 4.09
N GLU A 111 15.76 0.42 3.91
CA GLU A 111 16.48 1.67 3.68
C GLU A 111 16.04 2.47 2.44
N TYR A 112 15.41 1.79 1.48
CA TYR A 112 14.95 2.37 0.23
C TYR A 112 13.51 2.88 0.30
N ARG A 113 12.83 2.77 1.45
CA ARG A 113 11.43 3.19 1.62
C ARG A 113 11.29 4.65 2.01
N PHE A 114 10.12 5.21 1.72
CA PHE A 114 9.76 6.60 2.02
C PHE A 114 9.85 6.98 3.51
N TYR A 115 9.74 6.01 4.42
CA TYR A 115 9.83 6.24 5.86
C TYR A 115 11.27 6.25 6.38
N TRP A 116 12.26 5.81 5.58
CA TRP A 116 13.64 5.72 6.03
C TRP A 116 14.26 7.11 6.15
N ASN A 117 14.72 7.44 7.36
CA ASN A 117 15.26 8.76 7.69
C ASN A 117 16.79 8.68 7.78
N LYS A 118 17.48 9.07 6.69
CA LYS A 118 18.96 9.09 6.58
C LYS A 118 19.74 9.79 7.71
N PRO A 119 19.26 10.88 8.35
CA PRO A 119 19.93 11.51 9.49
C PRO A 119 20.31 10.55 10.65
N LEU A 120 19.64 9.40 10.80
CA LEU A 120 20.04 8.38 11.79
C LEU A 120 21.40 7.74 11.46
N GLU A 121 21.75 7.60 10.17
CA GLU A 121 23.02 7.06 9.71
C GLU A 121 24.17 8.01 10.05
N ASP A 122 23.96 9.31 9.82
CA ASP A 122 24.95 10.35 10.14
C ASP A 122 25.20 10.44 11.64
N ALA A 123 24.16 10.37 12.46
CA ALA A 123 24.30 10.41 13.92
C ALA A 123 25.01 9.16 14.48
N ALA A 124 24.75 7.97 13.92
CA ALA A 124 25.44 6.74 14.30
C ALA A 124 26.92 6.77 13.90
N ALA A 125 27.24 7.27 12.71
CA ALA A 125 28.62 7.46 12.25
C ALA A 125 29.38 8.47 13.12
N VAL A 126 28.74 9.59 13.49
CA VAL A 126 29.29 10.59 14.41
C VAL A 126 29.56 9.99 15.80
N LEU A 127 28.64 9.17 16.32
CA LEU A 127 28.82 8.50 17.62
C LEU A 127 29.90 7.41 17.59
N ALA A 128 30.03 6.68 16.49
CA ALA A 128 31.09 5.70 16.29
C ALA A 128 32.48 6.37 16.26
N HIS A 129 32.62 7.44 15.47
CA HIS A 129 33.87 8.21 15.41
C HIS A 129 34.24 8.82 16.77
N ARG A 130 33.26 9.27 17.55
CA ARG A 130 33.50 9.83 18.89
C ARG A 130 34.00 8.79 19.91
N ARG A 131 33.68 7.50 19.74
CA ARG A 131 34.16 6.43 20.63
C ARG A 131 35.61 6.03 20.36
N GLU A 132 36.14 6.34 19.18
CA GLU A 132 37.51 6.01 18.78
C GLU A 132 38.54 7.10 19.12
N LEU A 133 38.08 8.28 19.56
CA LEU A 133 38.98 9.32 20.06
C LEU A 133 39.53 8.93 21.45
N PRO A 134 40.85 9.06 21.70
CA PRO A 134 41.39 8.86 23.04
C PRO A 134 40.71 9.85 23.99
N LEU A 135 40.30 9.37 25.17
CA LEU A 135 39.82 10.26 26.23
C LEU A 135 40.87 11.35 26.45
N ALA A 136 40.48 12.60 26.25
CA ALA A 136 41.37 13.73 26.49
C ALA A 136 41.94 13.61 27.92
N PRO A 137 43.24 13.86 28.12
CA PRO A 137 43.81 13.80 29.45
C PRO A 137 43.05 14.78 30.35
N GLN A 138 42.49 14.25 31.44
CA GLN A 138 41.84 15.06 32.47
C GLN A 138 42.85 16.13 32.92
N SER A 139 42.58 17.40 32.62
CA SER A 139 43.46 18.48 33.03
C SER A 139 43.46 18.57 34.55
N SER A 140 44.58 18.17 35.15
CA SER A 140 44.87 18.46 36.56
C SER A 140 44.84 19.98 36.75
N GLY A 141 43.84 20.46 37.49
CA GLY A 141 43.70 21.88 37.82
C GLY A 141 44.93 22.44 38.57
N PRO A 142 45.10 23.77 38.62
CA PRO A 142 46.32 24.38 39.14
C PRO A 142 46.44 24.17 40.66
N VAL A 143 47.55 23.61 41.09
CA VAL A 143 47.97 23.59 42.49
C VAL A 143 48.37 25.02 42.87
N LEU A 144 47.48 25.73 43.57
CA LEU A 144 47.79 27.03 44.18
C LEU A 144 48.81 26.82 45.31
N GLY A 145 50.09 26.99 44.98
CA GLY A 145 51.18 27.09 45.95
C GLY A 145 51.14 28.44 46.65
N GLY A 146 50.65 28.47 47.89
CA GLY A 146 50.72 29.65 48.75
C GLY A 146 52.16 29.91 49.20
N ARG A 147 52.74 31.04 48.78
CA ARG A 147 53.96 31.61 49.37
C ARG A 147 53.56 32.71 50.34
N VAL A 148 53.73 32.47 51.63
CA VAL A 148 53.62 33.48 52.69
C VAL A 148 54.94 34.22 52.76
N GLU A 149 55.00 35.46 52.26
CA GLU A 149 56.11 36.37 52.57
C GLU A 149 55.75 37.20 53.81
N ARG A 150 56.51 36.98 54.89
CA ARG A 150 56.49 37.82 56.08
C ARG A 150 57.29 39.09 55.80
N HIS A 151 56.61 40.24 55.86
CA HIS A 151 57.23 41.55 55.82
C HIS A 151 58.00 41.79 57.13
N HIS A 152 59.32 41.89 57.05
CA HIS A 152 60.17 42.36 58.13
C HIS A 152 60.51 43.83 57.88
N ASP A 153 60.06 44.69 58.77
CA ASP A 153 60.46 46.10 58.89
C ASP A 153 61.78 46.19 59.68
N PRO A 154 62.73 47.04 59.25
CA PRO A 154 63.45 47.82 60.24
C PRO A 154 63.58 49.31 59.87
N ARG A 155 63.23 50.14 60.86
CA ARG A 155 63.68 51.50 61.22
C ARG A 155 64.81 52.11 60.40
#